data_AF-A0A1G0L859-F1
#
_entry.id   AF-A0A1G0L859-F1
#
_cell.length_a   1.000
_cell.length_b   1.000
_cell.length_c   1.000
_cell.angle_alpha   90.00
_cell.angle_beta   90.00
_cell.angle_gamma   90.00
#
_symmetry.space_group_name_H-M   'P 1'
#
loop_
_entity.id
_entity.type
_entity.pdbx_description
1 polymer ?
#
loop_
_entity_poly.entity_id
_entity_poly.type
_entity_poly.pdbx_seq_one_letter_code
_entity_poly.pdbx_strand_id
1 'polypeptide(L)' 'MNGALRQRGRAADMAFPVPMLLAYISGIMTLESGDLVLTGMPEGVGPLVAGDVVAVEVSGIGVLCNRVRSAGA' A
#
# COMPACT_ATOMS: atom_id res chain seq x y z
N MET A 1 -6.41 7.79 -8.45
CA MET A 1 -5.43 8.41 -9.36
C MET A 1 -6.13 9.52 -10.13
N ASN A 2 -5.68 10.77 -10.03
CA ASN A 2 -6.30 11.93 -10.68
C ASN A 2 -7.83 12.01 -10.45
N GLY A 3 -8.27 11.72 -9.22
CA GLY A 3 -9.69 11.65 -8.86
C GLY A 3 -10.43 10.36 -9.28
N ALA A 4 -9.87 9.55 -10.18
CA ALA A 4 -10.46 8.27 -10.59
C ALA A 4 -10.07 7.12 -9.65
N LEU A 5 -11.05 6.32 -9.24
CA LEU A 5 -10.83 5.08 -8.49
C LEU A 5 -10.13 4.06 -9.42
N ARG A 6 -8.97 3.54 -8.97
CA ARG A 6 -8.19 2.53 -9.71
C ARG A 6 -8.18 1.18 -9.04
N GLN A 7 -8.11 1.18 -7.72
CA GLN A 7 -8.04 -0.02 -6.89
C GLN A 7 -9.00 0.12 -5.72
N ARG A 8 -9.65 -0.97 -5.34
CA ARG A 8 -10.51 -1.04 -4.16
C ARG A 8 -10.50 -2.45 -3.61
N GLY A 9 -10.29 -2.58 -2.31
CA GLY A 9 -10.34 -3.85 -1.61
C GLY A 9 -10.64 -3.64 -0.13
N ARG A 10 -10.91 -4.73 0.59
CA ARG A 10 -11.07 -4.72 2.04
C ARG A 10 -9.98 -5.57 2.68
N ALA A 11 -9.54 -5.17 3.88
CA ALA A 11 -8.58 -5.96 4.65
C ALA A 11 -9.12 -7.37 5.01
N ALA A 12 -10.45 -7.52 5.06
CA ALA A 12 -11.09 -8.82 5.26
C ALA A 12 -10.88 -9.80 4.09
N ASP A 13 -10.56 -9.29 2.89
CA ASP A 13 -10.36 -10.10 1.68
C ASP A 13 -8.87 -10.47 1.47
N MET A 14 -8.00 -10.15 2.44
CA MET A 14 -6.58 -10.49 2.37
C MET A 14 -6.38 -12.02 2.37
N ALA A 15 -5.59 -12.52 1.42
CA ALA A 15 -5.23 -13.94 1.35
C ALA A 15 -4.51 -14.43 2.62
N PHE A 16 -3.70 -13.55 3.23
CA PHE A 16 -3.01 -13.81 4.48
C PHE A 16 -3.30 -12.67 5.47
N PRO A 17 -3.98 -12.92 6.60
CA PRO A 17 -4.31 -11.87 7.55
C PRO A 17 -3.07 -11.39 8.33
N VAL A 18 -3.14 -10.19 8.92
CA VAL A 18 -2.02 -9.55 9.64
C VAL A 18 -1.34 -10.46 10.67
N PRO A 19 -2.06 -11.21 11.55
CA PRO A 19 -1.40 -12.10 12.50
C PRO A 19 -0.55 -13.19 11.84
N MET A 20 -0.99 -13.71 10.69
CA MET A 20 -0.24 -14.72 9.94
C MET A 20 1.01 -14.14 9.30
N LEU A 21 0.92 -12.94 8.72
CA LEU A 21 2.08 -12.23 8.15
C LEU A 21 3.16 -11.99 9.22
N LEU A 22 2.76 -11.49 10.39
CA LEU A 22 3.70 -11.21 11.49
C LEU A 22 4.37 -12.49 11.99
N ALA A 23 3.59 -13.57 12.21
CA ALA A 23 4.14 -14.85 12.65
C ALA A 23 5.14 -15.41 11.63
N TYR A 24 4.79 -15.39 10.34
CA TYR A 24 5.65 -15.90 9.28
C TYR A 24 6.96 -15.12 9.17
N ILE A 25 6.89 -13.78 9.12
CA ILE A 25 8.08 -12.93 8.98
C ILE A 25 8.99 -13.09 10.21
N SER A 26 8.42 -13.07 11.41
CA SER A 26 9.17 -13.21 12.67
C SER A 26 9.86 -14.57 12.83
N GLY A 27 9.38 -15.61 12.13
CA GLY A 27 10.02 -16.92 12.09
C GLY A 27 11.26 -16.98 11.18
N ILE A 28 11.45 -15.97 10.32
CA ILE A 28 12.55 -15.87 9.35
C ILE A 28 13.57 -14.81 9.78
N MET A 29 13.10 -13.66 10.27
CA MET A 29 13.94 -12.55 10.71
C MET A 29 13.35 -11.88 11.96
N THR A 30 14.21 -11.26 12.77
CA THR A 30 13.76 -10.44 13.91
C THR A 30 13.06 -9.19 13.40
N LEU A 31 11.88 -8.87 13.96
CA LEU A 31 11.21 -7.59 13.78
C LEU A 31 11.58 -6.66 14.92
N GLU A 32 12.00 -5.44 14.59
CA GLU A 32 12.40 -4.41 15.55
C GLU A 32 11.33 -3.31 15.66
N SER A 33 11.44 -2.50 16.72
CA SER A 33 10.54 -1.36 16.90
C SER A 33 10.77 -0.33 15.80
N GLY A 34 9.70 0.04 15.11
CA GLY A 34 9.76 0.97 13.97
C GLY A 34 9.74 0.28 12.61
N ASP A 35 9.87 -1.05 12.56
CA ASP A 35 9.77 -1.79 11.31
C ASP A 35 8.37 -1.66 10.69
N LEU A 36 8.35 -1.60 9.35
CA LEU A 36 7.13 -1.49 8.55
C LEU A 36 6.92 -2.75 7.72
N VAL A 37 5.76 -3.38 7.89
CA VAL A 37 5.31 -4.51 7.07
C VAL A 37 4.23 -4.03 6.10
N LEU A 38 4.52 -4.11 4.80
CA LEU A 38 3.56 -3.80 3.74
C LEU A 38 2.73 -5.05 3.42
N THR A 39 1.43 -5.00 3.69
CA THR A 39 0.54 -6.17 3.69
C THR A 39 -0.02 -6.55 2.32
N GLY A 40 0.54 -5.99 1.25
CA GLY A 40 0.06 -6.16 -0.12
C GLY A 40 -0.99 -5.12 -0.53
N MET A 41 -1.58 -5.36 -1.70
CA MET A 41 -2.53 -4.46 -2.37
C MET A 41 -3.56 -5.29 -3.14
N PRO A 42 -4.79 -4.77 -3.33
CA PRO A 42 -5.75 -5.40 -4.22
C PRO A 42 -5.29 -5.30 -5.69
N GLU A 43 -6.00 -5.99 -6.57
CA GLU A 43 -5.76 -5.92 -8.01
C GLU A 43 -5.97 -4.51 -8.59
N GLY A 44 -5.48 -4.29 -9.81
CA GLY A 44 -5.61 -3.01 -10.52
C GLY A 44 -4.38 -2.12 -10.45
N VAL A 45 -3.18 -2.72 -10.32
CA VAL A 45 -1.92 -2.01 -10.51
C VAL A 45 -1.82 -1.53 -11.96
N GLY A 46 -1.36 -0.29 -12.15
CA GLY A 46 -1.19 0.32 -13.46
C GLY A 46 -0.05 1.32 -13.46
N PRO A 47 0.37 1.78 -14.66
CA PRO A 47 1.48 2.71 -14.80
C PRO A 47 1.14 4.07 -14.18
N LEU A 48 2.18 4.74 -13.68
CA LEU A 48 2.16 6.14 -13.26
C LEU A 48 3.00 6.96 -14.23
N VAL A 49 2.55 8.17 -14.55
CA VAL A 49 3.27 9.13 -15.40
C VAL A 49 3.47 10.46 -14.67
N ALA A 50 4.45 11.23 -15.13
CA ALA A 50 4.74 12.53 -14.55
C ALA A 50 3.49 13.44 -14.61
N GLY A 51 3.21 14.13 -13.51
CA GLY A 51 2.04 14.99 -13.37
C GLY A 51 0.87 14.34 -12.62
N ASP A 52 0.84 13.01 -12.51
CA ASP A 52 -0.22 12.30 -11.79
C ASP A 52 -0.28 12.66 -10.32
N VAL A 53 -1.48 12.60 -9.75
CA VAL A 53 -1.75 12.64 -8.32
C VAL A 53 -2.32 11.29 -7.87
N VAL A 54 -1.60 10.64 -6.96
CA VAL A 54 -1.98 9.36 -6.37
C VAL A 54 -2.48 9.62 -4.96
N ALA A 55 -3.74 9.30 -4.72
CA ALA A 55 -4.37 9.32 -3.41
C ALA A 55 -4.69 7.88 -3.01
N VAL A 56 -4.24 7.48 -1.81
CA VAL A 56 -4.52 6.18 -1.20
C VAL A 56 -5.29 6.45 0.09
N GLU A 57 -6.44 5.82 0.25
CA GLU A 57 -7.30 5.98 1.42
C GLU A 57 -7.44 4.64 2.15
N VAL A 58 -7.33 4.68 3.48
CA VAL A 58 -7.65 3.56 4.36
C VAL A 58 -8.69 4.04 5.38
N SER A 59 -9.83 3.35 5.41
CA SER A 59 -10.93 3.64 6.33
C SER A 59 -10.45 3.69 7.78
N GLY A 60 -10.74 4.79 8.47
CA GLY A 60 -10.35 4.99 9.86
C GLY A 60 -8.90 5.46 10.09
N ILE A 61 -8.08 5.57 9.03
CA ILE A 61 -6.71 6.09 9.12
C ILE A 61 -6.62 7.46 8.43
N GLY A 62 -7.04 7.54 7.17
CA GLY A 62 -7.01 8.79 6.39
C GLY A 62 -6.56 8.60 4.95
N VAL A 63 -6.17 9.71 4.32
CA VAL A 63 -5.76 9.77 2.91
C VAL A 63 -4.32 10.22 2.78
N LEU A 64 -3.49 9.43 2.10
CA LEU A 64 -2.13 9.77 1.70
C LEU A 64 -2.14 10.22 0.23
N CYS A 65 -1.74 11.47 -0.02
CA CYS A 65 -1.69 12.06 -1.35
C CYS A 65 -0.26 12.41 -1.77
N ASN A 66 0.18 11.88 -2.91
CA ASN A 66 1.48 12.17 -3.50
C ASN A 66 1.34 12.60 -4.96
N ARG A 67 2.19 13.53 -5.40
CA ARG A 67 2.30 13.95 -6.80
C ARG A 67 3.50 13.26 -7.45
N VAL A 68 3.27 12.64 -8.60
CA VAL A 68 4.30 11.99 -9.41
C VAL A 68 5.05 13.04 -10.21
N ARG A 69 6.38 12.99 -10.13
CA ARG A 69 7.29 13.79 -10.97
C ARG A 69 8.19 12.83 -11.73
N SER A 70 8.65 13.24 -12.90
CA SER A 70 9.79 12.57 -13.53
C SER A 70 11.00 12.67 -12.61
N ALA A 71 11.85 11.65 -12.62
CA ALA A 71 13.20 11.82 -12.07
C ALA A 71 13.85 13.01 -12.78
N GLY A 72 14.50 13.90 -12.01
CA GLY A 72 15.30 14.96 -12.59
C GLY A 72 16.42 14.37 -13.45
N ALA A 73 16.87 15.13 -14.45
CA ALA A 73 18.14 14.85 -15.14
C ALA A 73 19.31 15.07 -14.18
#